data_AF-A0AAV9NKW2-F1
#
_entry.id   AF-A0AAV9NKW2-F1
#
_cell.length_a   1.000
_cell.length_b   1.000
_cell.length_c   1.000
_cell.angle_alpha   90.00
_cell.angle_beta   90.00
_cell.angle_gamma   90.00
#
_symmetry.space_group_name_H-M   'P 1'
#
loop_
_entity.id
_entity.type
_entity.pdbx_description
1 polymer ?
#
loop_
_entity_poly.entity_id
_entity_poly.type
_entity_poly.pdbx_seq_one_letter_code
_entity_poly.pdbx_strand_id
1 'polypeptide(L)'
;MTDHYFYLMRVVPISEHQVSMQYEVYRNTNSSDDDFEEMDAFFKQVEKEDKYLCTNAQKNINAGAYVSGPLHPHNEKGVLHFKSLVKSLLTQHREKERLSGHDITPGKRSPDDTDVAEEELFCKEVCTTSGKDCDW
;
A
#
# COMPACT_ATOMS: atom_id res chain seq x y z
N MET A 1 -16.71 16.37 12.96
CA MET A 1 -15.36 15.88 13.27
C MET A 1 -15.26 15.93 14.78
N THR A 2 -14.92 14.82 15.44
CA THR A 2 -14.82 14.80 16.90
C THR A 2 -13.58 15.59 17.32
N ASP A 3 -13.73 16.45 18.33
CA ASP A 3 -12.60 17.21 18.86
C ASP A 3 -11.73 16.36 19.79
N HIS A 4 -12.14 15.14 20.13
CA HIS A 4 -11.48 14.28 21.13
C HIS A 4 -10.41 13.35 20.54
N TYR A 5 -10.53 13.03 19.25
CA TYR A 5 -9.82 11.93 18.63
C TYR A 5 -9.37 12.32 17.23
N PHE A 6 -8.06 12.35 17.02
CA PHE A 6 -7.45 12.58 15.71
C PHE A 6 -6.52 11.40 15.40
N TYR A 7 -6.46 10.98 14.14
CA TYR A 7 -5.51 9.96 13.74
C TYR A 7 -4.88 10.25 12.39
N LEU A 8 -3.64 9.79 12.25
CA LEU A 8 -2.97 9.66 10.96
C LEU A 8 -2.94 8.18 10.59
N MET A 9 -3.33 7.90 9.35
CA MET A 9 -3.28 6.55 8.78
C MET A 9 -2.24 6.52 7.66
N ARG A 10 -1.34 5.54 7.73
CA ARG A 10 -0.37 5.24 6.67
C ARG A 10 -0.66 3.85 6.11
N VAL A 11 -0.77 3.80 4.78
CA VAL A 11 -0.94 2.57 4.01
C VAL A 11 0.39 2.23 3.37
N VAL A 12 1.08 1.20 3.89
CA VAL A 12 2.44 0.83 3.47
C VAL A 12 2.40 -0.51 2.76
N PRO A 13 2.55 -0.56 1.43
CA PRO A 13 2.61 -1.82 0.69
C PRO A 13 3.78 -2.68 1.21
N ILE A 14 3.53 -3.97 1.41
CA ILE A 14 4.57 -4.96 1.74
C ILE A 14 4.83 -5.84 0.52
N SER A 15 3.76 -6.31 -0.13
CA SER A 15 3.82 -7.10 -1.36
C SER A 15 2.56 -6.88 -2.20
N GLU A 16 2.43 -7.59 -3.32
CA GLU A 16 1.25 -7.54 -4.19
C GLU A 16 -0.05 -8.01 -3.51
N HIS A 17 0.05 -8.74 -2.39
CA HIS A 17 -1.09 -9.27 -1.64
C HIS A 17 -1.13 -8.84 -0.17
N GLN A 18 -0.19 -8.01 0.27
CA GLN A 18 -0.08 -7.61 1.67
C GLN A 18 0.24 -6.12 1.81
N VAL A 19 -0.45 -5.49 2.77
CA VAL A 19 -0.26 -4.10 3.14
C VAL A 19 -0.23 -3.97 4.66
N SER A 20 0.67 -3.14 5.16
CA SER A 20 0.69 -2.71 6.56
C SER A 20 -0.09 -1.41 6.71
N MET A 21 -1.18 -1.46 7.47
CA MET A 21 -1.89 -0.27 7.93
C MET A 21 -1.27 0.18 9.26
N GLN A 22 -0.76 1.41 9.31
CA GLN A 22 -0.17 2.00 10.51
C GLN A 22 -1.01 3.19 10.96
N TYR A 23 -1.29 3.26 12.25
CA TYR A 23 -2.15 4.28 12.84
C TYR A 23 -1.42 4.99 13.97
N GLU A 24 -1.40 6.31 13.89
CA GLU A 24 -0.98 7.17 14.98
C GLU A 24 -2.21 7.87 15.52
N VAL A 25 -2.57 7.59 16.76
CA VAL A 25 -3.77 8.13 17.41
C VAL A 25 -3.36 9.22 18.39
N TYR A 26 -4.01 10.37 18.27
CA TYR A 26 -3.77 11.55 19.06
C TYR A 26 -5.05 11.90 19.81
N ARG A 27 -4.92 12.02 21.13
CA ARG A 27 -5.99 12.46 22.02
C ARG A 27 -5.91 13.96 22.22
N ASN A 28 -7.05 14.64 22.18
CA ASN A 28 -7.10 16.04 22.58
C ASN A 28 -6.93 16.16 24.09
N THR A 29 -6.07 17.09 24.52
CA THR A 29 -5.69 17.32 25.92
C THR A 29 -6.86 17.63 26.86
N ASN A 30 -7.98 18.09 26.31
CA ASN A 30 -9.19 18.42 27.08
C ASN A 30 -10.22 17.28 27.12
N SER A 31 -9.93 16.13 26.52
CA SER A 31 -10.86 14.99 26.51
C SER A 31 -10.73 14.18 27.78
N SER A 32 -11.85 13.70 28.33
CA SER A 32 -11.84 12.74 29.43
C SER A 32 -11.30 11.38 28.97
N ASP A 33 -10.92 10.52 29.92
CA ASP A 33 -10.47 9.15 29.62
C ASP A 33 -11.62 8.36 28.97
N ASP A 34 -12.81 8.43 29.57
CA ASP A 34 -14.01 7.75 29.10
C ASP A 34 -14.38 8.15 27.65
N ASP A 35 -14.41 9.45 27.34
CA ASP A 35 -14.73 9.94 25.98
C ASP A 35 -13.70 9.45 24.95
N PHE A 36 -12.42 9.42 25.33
CA PHE A 36 -11.37 8.94 24.44
C PHE A 36 -11.47 7.43 24.23
N GLU A 37 -11.66 6.66 25.29
CA GLU A 37 -11.75 5.20 25.24
C GLU A 37 -12.97 4.72 24.44
N GLU A 38 -14.11 5.40 24.56
CA GLU A 38 -15.29 5.10 23.74
C GLU A 38 -14.99 5.29 22.24
N MET A 39 -14.39 6.43 21.88
CA MET A 39 -14.04 6.73 20.50
C MET A 39 -12.93 5.80 19.97
N ASP A 40 -11.95 5.45 20.80
CA ASP A 40 -10.88 4.52 20.47
C ASP A 40 -11.40 3.11 20.20
N ALA A 41 -12.34 2.63 21.04
CA ALA A 41 -12.97 1.34 20.86
C ALA A 41 -13.78 1.28 19.56
N PHE A 42 -14.55 2.34 19.28
CA PHE A 42 -15.30 2.47 18.03
C PHE A 42 -14.37 2.48 16.81
N PHE A 43 -13.32 3.29 16.84
CA PHE A 43 -12.33 3.37 15.76
C PHE A 43 -11.69 2.00 15.47
N LYS A 44 -11.23 1.30 16.51
CA LYS A 44 -10.64 -0.04 16.39
C LYS A 44 -11.63 -1.08 15.83
N GLN A 45 -12.91 -0.94 16.15
CA GLN A 45 -13.95 -1.80 15.59
C GLN A 45 -14.07 -1.57 14.08
N VAL A 46 -14.19 -0.32 13.62
CA VAL A 46 -14.30 0.02 12.20
C VAL A 46 -13.09 -0.48 11.42
N GLU A 47 -11.87 -0.25 11.90
CA GLU A 47 -10.65 -0.71 11.22
C GLU A 47 -10.56 -2.24 11.16
N LYS A 48 -11.10 -2.96 12.16
CA LYS A 48 -11.17 -4.42 12.14
C LYS A 48 -12.17 -4.90 11.09
N GLU A 49 -13.30 -4.23 10.93
CA GLU A 49 -14.29 -4.52 9.89
C GLU A 49 -13.69 -4.29 8.50
N ASP A 50 -13.05 -3.15 8.27
CA ASP A 50 -12.40 -2.82 7.00
C ASP A 50 -11.29 -3.81 6.65
N LYS A 51 -10.46 -4.21 7.62
CA LYS A 51 -9.45 -5.27 7.42
C LYS A 51 -10.09 -6.56 6.94
N TYR A 52 -11.20 -6.97 7.56
CA TYR A 52 -11.91 -8.19 7.18
C TYR A 52 -12.49 -8.09 5.76
N LEU A 53 -13.14 -6.97 5.42
CA LEU A 53 -13.72 -6.73 4.10
C LEU A 53 -12.66 -6.74 3.00
N CYS A 54 -11.57 -5.99 3.16
CA CYS A 54 -10.48 -5.92 2.19
C CYS A 54 -9.79 -7.27 2.00
N THR A 55 -9.52 -8.01 3.09
CA THR A 55 -8.88 -9.33 3.03
C THR A 55 -9.74 -10.32 2.23
N ASN A 56 -11.05 -10.34 2.45
CA ASN A 56 -11.93 -11.26 1.73
C ASN A 56 -12.19 -10.81 0.29
N ALA A 57 -12.22 -9.50 0.02
CA ALA A 57 -12.23 -8.98 -1.34
C ALA A 57 -11.00 -9.47 -2.13
N GLN A 58 -9.79 -9.41 -1.53
CA GLN A 58 -8.57 -9.94 -2.16
C GLN A 58 -8.65 -11.44 -2.43
N LYS A 59 -9.20 -12.24 -1.51
CA LYS A 59 -9.43 -13.68 -1.75
C LYS A 59 -10.35 -13.94 -2.95
N ASN A 60 -11.42 -13.16 -3.08
CA ASN A 60 -12.35 -13.29 -4.20
C ASN A 60 -11.73 -12.85 -5.54
N ILE A 61 -10.88 -11.82 -5.52
CA ILE A 61 -10.07 -11.41 -6.68
C ILE A 61 -9.13 -12.55 -7.10
N ASN A 62 -8.39 -13.12 -6.14
CA ASN A 62 -7.46 -14.23 -6.40
C ASN A 62 -8.17 -15.48 -6.93
N ALA A 63 -9.41 -15.74 -6.49
CA ALA A 63 -10.24 -16.83 -7.00
C ALA A 63 -10.82 -16.57 -8.41
N GLY A 64 -10.60 -15.39 -8.99
CA GLY A 64 -11.13 -15.00 -10.30
C GLY A 64 -12.63 -14.68 -10.29
N ALA A 65 -13.28 -14.66 -9.13
CA ALA A 65 -14.69 -14.33 -8.99
C ALA A 65 -14.96 -12.83 -9.26
N TYR A 66 -13.98 -11.97 -9.00
CA TYR A 66 -14.00 -10.55 -9.34
C TYR A 66 -13.04 -10.25 -10.49
N VAL A 67 -13.58 -9.99 -11.68
CA VAL A 67 -12.81 -9.66 -12.89
C VAL A 67 -12.89 -8.17 -13.22
N SER A 68 -14.10 -7.63 -13.36
CA SER A 68 -14.37 -6.20 -13.46
C SER A 68 -15.86 -5.94 -13.28
N GLY A 69 -16.21 -4.79 -12.71
CA GLY A 69 -17.59 -4.34 -12.56
C GLY A 69 -17.63 -2.81 -12.58
N PRO A 70 -18.73 -2.20 -13.06
CA PRO A 70 -18.85 -0.75 -13.04
C PRO A 70 -18.88 -0.26 -11.59
N LEU A 71 -18.02 0.69 -11.27
CA LEU A 71 -18.14 1.44 -10.01
C LEU A 71 -19.31 2.43 -10.14
N HIS A 72 -20.04 2.62 -9.05
CA HIS A 72 -21.17 3.52 -9.00
C HIS A 72 -20.70 4.98 -9.24
N PRO A 73 -21.15 5.66 -10.32
CA PRO A 73 -20.59 6.94 -10.75
C PRO A 73 -20.76 8.10 -9.76
N HIS A 74 -21.67 7.99 -8.79
CA HIS A 74 -21.89 9.00 -7.75
C HIS A 74 -21.17 8.68 -6.43
N ASN A 75 -21.49 7.52 -5.83
CA ASN A 75 -20.99 7.12 -4.51
C ASN A 75 -19.50 6.71 -4.52
N GLU A 76 -18.96 6.29 -5.66
CA GLU A 76 -17.58 5.77 -5.75
C GLU A 76 -16.66 6.69 -6.57
N LYS A 77 -17.00 7.99 -6.68
CA LYS A 77 -16.18 8.98 -7.39
C LYS A 77 -14.75 9.06 -6.86
N GLY A 78 -14.57 9.00 -5.55
CA GLY A 78 -13.25 9.00 -4.92
C GLY A 78 -12.42 7.78 -5.33
N VAL A 79 -13.04 6.60 -5.31
CA VAL A 79 -12.40 5.33 -5.74
C VAL A 79 -12.02 5.40 -7.22
N LEU A 80 -12.93 5.88 -8.07
CA LEU A 80 -12.68 6.07 -9.50
C LEU A 80 -11.50 7.03 -9.75
N HIS A 81 -11.47 8.15 -9.05
CA HIS A 81 -10.40 9.13 -9.19
C HIS A 81 -9.05 8.56 -8.75
N PHE A 82 -8.99 7.93 -7.57
CA PHE A 82 -7.77 7.29 -7.08
C PHE A 82 -7.24 6.22 -8.03
N LYS A 83 -8.11 5.32 -8.52
CA LYS A 83 -7.73 4.31 -9.52
C LYS A 83 -7.20 4.94 -10.81
N SER A 84 -7.78 6.06 -11.24
CA SER A 84 -7.30 6.80 -12.41
C SER A 84 -5.90 7.38 -12.18
N LEU A 85 -5.63 7.94 -11.00
CA LEU A 85 -4.30 8.46 -10.65
C LEU A 85 -3.25 7.36 -10.67
N VAL A 86 -3.51 6.23 -10.01
CA VAL A 86 -2.60 5.07 -9.99
C VAL A 86 -2.32 4.58 -11.42
N LYS A 87 -3.37 4.38 -12.24
CA LYS A 87 -3.20 3.95 -13.64
C LYS A 87 -2.37 4.93 -14.44
N SER A 88 -2.61 6.23 -14.28
CA SER A 88 -1.85 7.28 -14.96
C SER A 88 -0.37 7.24 -14.56
N LEU A 89 -0.07 7.16 -13.26
CA LEU A 89 1.30 7.11 -12.75
C LEU A 89 2.05 5.88 -13.26
N LEU A 90 1.42 4.70 -13.22
CA LEU A 90 2.02 3.46 -13.73
C LEU A 90 2.30 3.55 -15.24
N THR A 91 1.36 4.08 -16.02
CA THR A 91 1.54 4.23 -17.47
C THR A 91 2.67 5.22 -17.79
N GLN A 92 2.72 6.34 -17.08
CA GLN A 92 3.78 7.34 -17.24
C GLN A 92 5.16 6.81 -16.82
N HIS A 93 5.22 6.07 -15.70
CA HIS A 93 6.46 5.43 -15.25
C HIS A 93 6.96 4.43 -16.28
N ARG A 94 6.07 3.58 -16.82
CA ARG A 94 6.44 2.61 -17.85
C ARG A 94 6.98 3.26 -19.12
N GLU A 95 6.40 4.41 -19.52
CA GLU A 95 6.90 5.15 -20.66
C GLU A 95 8.29 5.73 -20.40
N LYS A 96 8.59 6.20 -19.18
CA LYS A 96 9.94 6.64 -18.81
C LYS A 96 10.95 5.50 -18.91
N GLU A 97 10.64 4.32 -18.38
CA GLU A 97 11.51 3.14 -18.50
C GLU A 97 11.78 2.78 -19.97
N ARG A 98 10.74 2.82 -20.81
CA ARG A 98 10.87 2.56 -22.26
C ARG A 98 11.80 3.56 -22.94
N LEU A 99 11.71 4.84 -22.58
CA LEU A 99 12.58 5.89 -23.13
C LEU A 99 14.02 5.79 -22.60
N SER A 100 14.19 5.38 -21.35
CA SER A 100 15.50 5.14 -20.73
C SER A 100 16.16 3.85 -21.19
N GLY A 101 15.41 2.90 -21.75
CA GLY A 101 15.91 1.60 -22.20
C GLY A 101 16.25 0.63 -21.05
N HIS A 102 15.87 0.95 -19.82
CA HIS A 102 16.06 0.13 -18.63
C HIS A 102 14.97 0.40 -17.61
N ASP A 103 14.78 -0.53 -16.67
CA ASP A 103 13.83 -0.36 -15.56
C ASP A 103 14.32 0.72 -14.59
N ILE A 104 13.39 1.52 -14.05
CA ILE A 104 13.69 2.62 -13.12
C ILE A 104 13.27 2.17 -11.72
N THR A 105 14.24 1.75 -10.93
CA THR A 105 14.06 1.32 -9.54
C THR A 105 14.61 2.38 -8.59
N PRO A 106 13.76 3.16 -7.90
CA PRO A 106 14.21 4.25 -7.02
C PRO A 106 15.11 3.79 -5.86
N GLY A 107 14.96 2.55 -5.40
CA GLY A 107 15.78 1.96 -4.34
C GLY A 107 17.12 1.42 -4.82
N LYS A 108 17.35 1.34 -6.14
CA LYS A 108 18.59 0.78 -6.69
C LYS A 108 19.72 1.80 -6.54
N ARG A 109 20.83 1.32 -5.98
CA ARG A 109 22.05 2.11 -5.83
C ARG A 109 22.68 2.39 -7.20
N SER A 110 23.44 3.48 -7.31
CA SER A 110 23.98 3.93 -8.61
C SER A 110 24.81 2.81 -9.26
N PRO A 111 24.51 2.42 -10.51
CA PRO A 111 25.24 1.37 -11.20
C PRO A 111 26.64 1.80 -11.66
N ASP A 112 26.97 3.10 -11.55
CA ASP A 112 28.28 3.64 -11.93
C ASP A 112 29.40 3.31 -10.91
N ASP A 113 29.04 2.70 -9.79
CA ASP A 113 29.96 2.23 -8.76
C ASP A 113 30.19 0.71 -8.93
N THR A 114 31.45 0.33 -9.15
CA THR A 114 31.84 -1.07 -9.38
C THR A 114 31.55 -1.96 -8.17
N ASP A 115 31.68 -1.43 -6.96
CA ASP A 115 31.45 -2.19 -5.73
C ASP A 115 29.95 -2.47 -5.58
N VAL A 116 29.11 -1.48 -5.91
CA VAL A 116 27.64 -1.65 -5.97
C VAL A 116 27.25 -2.68 -7.02
N ALA A 117 27.88 -2.67 -8.19
CA ALA A 117 27.57 -3.62 -9.25
C ALA A 117 27.87 -5.08 -8.85
N GLU A 118 28.99 -5.31 -8.15
CA GLU A 118 29.35 -6.63 -7.61
C GLU A 118 28.36 -7.08 -6.52
N GLU A 119 27.99 -6.20 -5.58
CA GLU A 119 27.00 -6.51 -4.55
C GLU A 119 25.62 -6.83 -5.12
N GLU A 120 25.15 -6.07 -6.11
CA GLU A 120 23.89 -6.30 -6.79
C GLU A 120 23.90 -7.64 -7.55
N LEU A 121 25.03 -8.00 -8.17
CA LEU A 121 25.20 -9.30 -8.83
C LEU A 121 25.14 -10.44 -7.83
N PHE A 122 25.86 -10.32 -6.71
CA PHE A 122 25.83 -11.29 -5.62
C PHE A 122 24.41 -11.49 -5.08
N CYS A 123 23.70 -10.40 -4.75
CA CYS A 123 22.31 -10.48 -4.29
C CYS A 123 21.42 -11.18 -5.31
N LYS A 124 21.58 -10.86 -6.60
CA LYS A 124 20.81 -11.50 -7.68
C LYS A 124 21.06 -13.00 -7.74
N GLU A 125 22.31 -13.45 -7.63
CA GLU A 125 22.69 -14.87 -7.63
C GLU A 125 22.15 -15.64 -6.42
N VAL A 126 22.23 -15.03 -5.23
CA VAL A 126 21.65 -15.61 -4.01
C VAL A 126 20.14 -15.76 -4.17
N CYS A 127 19.47 -14.76 -4.73
CA CYS A 127 18.02 -14.77 -4.88
C CYS A 127 17.48 -15.71 -5.96
N THR A 128 18.25 -15.99 -7.01
CA THR A 128 17.89 -17.04 -7.98
C THR A 128 18.11 -18.45 -7.44
N THR A 129 19.07 -18.64 -6.54
CA THR A 129 19.38 -19.96 -5.97
C THR A 129 18.52 -20.33 -4.76
N SER A 130 17.97 -19.35 -4.03
CA SER A 130 17.13 -19.56 -2.86
C SER A 130 15.69 -20.03 -3.16
N GLY A 131 15.25 -20.01 -4.42
CA GLY A 131 14.01 -20.63 -4.86
C GLY A 131 12.75 -20.03 -4.21
N LYS A 132 12.30 -18.89 -4.76
CA LYS A 132 11.15 -18.07 -4.31
C LYS A 132 11.36 -17.42 -2.94
N ASP A 133 11.09 -16.11 -2.91
CA ASP A 133 11.20 -15.18 -1.78
C ASP A 133 12.60 -14.63 -1.51
N CYS A 134 13.07 -13.77 -2.41
CA CYS A 134 13.79 -12.57 -2.00
C CYS A 134 12.86 -11.37 -2.20
N ASP A 135 11.95 -11.16 -1.25
CA ASP A 135 11.26 -9.88 -1.13
C ASP A 135 12.28 -8.85 -0.61
N TRP A 136 12.57 -7.84 -1.43
CA TRP A 136 13.28 -6.63 -1.03
C TRP A 136 12.27 -5.49 -0.79
#